data_AF-A0AAU8AB25-F1
#
_entry.id   AF-A0AAU8AB25-F1
#
_cell.length_a   1.000
_cell.length_b   1.000
_cell.length_c   1.000
_cell.angle_alpha   90.00
_cell.angle_beta   90.00
_cell.angle_gamma   90.00
#
_symmetry.space_group_name_H-M   'P 1'
#
loop_
_entity.id
_entity.type
_entity.pdbx_description
1 polymer ?
#
loop_
_entity_poly.entity_id
_entity_poly.type
_entity_poly.pdbx_seq_one_letter_code
_entity_poly.pdbx_strand_id
1 'polypeptide(L)'
;MPEILRLTPSQRSRCNRLIKRLCANYDDGNCLLLDDGEPCVCPQTISYSLLCRYFRNAVLPAEKELYADIFKQRTYHCAECGAAFVPNSNRQKYCLSCSKKVHRRQKNESARKRKADN
;
A
#
# COMPACT_ATOMS: atom_id res chain seq x y z
N MET A 1 7.37 12.19 7.95
CA MET A 1 7.51 10.76 8.30
C MET A 1 6.57 9.96 7.42
N PRO A 2 6.96 8.79 6.87
CA PRO A 2 6.02 7.96 6.11
C PRO A 2 4.84 7.57 6.99
N GLU A 3 3.65 7.51 6.40
CA GLU A 3 2.41 7.12 7.08
C GLU A 3 2.59 5.73 7.75
N ILE A 4 2.27 5.65 9.04
CA ILE A 4 2.36 4.38 9.79
C ILE A 4 1.12 3.55 9.47
N LEU A 5 1.31 2.48 8.68
CA LEU A 5 0.25 1.52 8.37
C LEU A 5 -0.09 0.68 9.60
N ARG A 6 -1.36 0.73 10.03
CA ARG A 6 -1.91 -0.09 11.11
C ARG A 6 -2.50 -1.38 10.55
N LEU A 7 -2.07 -2.51 11.10
CA LEU A 7 -2.50 -3.86 10.75
C LEU A 7 -3.74 -4.24 11.55
N THR A 8 -4.68 -4.93 10.91
CA THR A 8 -5.75 -5.65 11.62
C THR A 8 -5.19 -6.86 12.37
N PRO A 9 -5.91 -7.43 13.36
CA PRO A 9 -5.48 -8.66 14.04
C PRO A 9 -5.19 -9.83 13.08
N SER A 10 -6.00 -9.96 12.02
CA SER A 10 -5.81 -10.98 10.98
C SER A 10 -4.52 -10.72 10.18
N GLN A 11 -4.30 -9.49 9.73
CA GLN A 11 -3.08 -9.09 9.01
C GLN A 11 -1.83 -9.31 9.85
N ARG A 12 -1.86 -8.92 11.13
CA ARG A 12 -0.74 -9.16 12.07
C ARG A 12 -0.43 -10.64 12.22
N SER A 13 -1.45 -11.47 12.38
CA SER A 13 -1.27 -12.92 12.51
C SER A 13 -0.63 -13.54 11.27
N ARG A 14 -1.05 -13.09 10.07
CA ARG A 14 -0.43 -13.51 8.80
C ARG A 14 1.01 -13.00 8.66
N CYS A 15 1.28 -11.74 9.03
CA CYS A 15 2.64 -11.19 9.05
C CYS A 15 3.56 -12.00 9.99
N ASN A 16 3.10 -12.32 11.20
CA ASN A 16 3.87 -13.09 12.16
C ASN A 16 4.22 -14.49 11.63
N ARG A 17 3.28 -15.16 10.95
CA ARG A 17 3.55 -16.44 10.29
C ARG A 17 4.60 -16.30 9.19
N LEU A 18 4.54 -15.22 8.41
CA LEU A 18 5.49 -14.97 7.33
C LEU A 18 6.90 -14.66 7.87
N ILE A 19 7.00 -13.86 8.93
CA ILE A 19 8.26 -13.57 9.62
C ILE A 19 8.91 -14.85 10.10
N LYS A 20 8.17 -15.67 10.87
CA LYS A 20 8.66 -16.93 11.43
C LYS A 20 9.15 -17.93 10.36
N ARG A 21 8.59 -17.88 9.16
CA ARG A 21 8.89 -18.84 8.09
C ARG A 21 9.96 -18.34 7.12
N LEU A 22 10.00 -17.04 6.81
CA LEU A 22 10.77 -16.52 5.68
C LEU A 22 11.74 -15.39 6.03
N CYS A 23 11.65 -14.78 7.22
CA CYS A 23 12.55 -13.69 7.57
C CYS A 23 13.90 -14.23 8.00
N ALA A 24 14.94 -14.03 7.16
CA ALA A 24 16.31 -14.42 7.47
C ALA A 24 16.89 -13.80 8.76
N ASN A 25 16.33 -12.67 9.22
CA ASN A 25 16.74 -11.99 10.45
C ASN A 25 15.92 -12.41 11.68
N TYR A 26 14.98 -13.35 11.55
CA TYR A 26 14.17 -13.81 12.68
C TYR A 26 14.73 -15.11 13.23
N ASP A 27 15.03 -15.14 14.52
CA ASP A 27 15.50 -16.33 15.23
C ASP A 27 14.84 -16.42 16.61
N ASP A 28 14.14 -17.52 16.87
CA ASP A 28 13.37 -17.83 18.11
C ASP A 28 12.70 -16.65 18.85
N GLY A 29 12.09 -15.72 18.10
CA GLY A 29 11.38 -14.57 18.68
C GLY A 29 12.18 -13.26 18.64
N ASN A 30 13.48 -13.34 18.38
CA ASN A 30 14.42 -12.24 18.32
C ASN A 30 14.75 -11.84 16.86
N CYS A 31 15.34 -10.65 16.72
CA CYS A 31 15.77 -10.09 15.46
C CYS A 31 17.29 -9.95 15.44
N LEU A 32 17.97 -10.84 14.71
CA LEU A 32 19.43 -10.89 14.60
C LEU A 32 20.04 -9.58 14.10
N LEU A 33 19.32 -8.86 13.23
CA LEU A 33 19.79 -7.57 12.69
C LEU A 33 19.87 -6.45 13.74
N LEU A 34 19.14 -6.59 14.85
CA LEU A 34 19.08 -5.61 15.93
C LEU A 34 19.76 -6.11 17.20
N ASP A 35 20.31 -7.32 17.18
CA ASP A 35 21.09 -7.90 18.26
C ASP A 35 22.46 -7.21 18.27
N ASP A 36 22.77 -6.49 19.35
CA ASP A 36 24.04 -5.79 19.58
C ASP A 36 24.89 -6.49 20.66
N GLY A 37 24.67 -7.80 20.86
CA GLY A 37 25.25 -8.60 21.92
C GLY A 37 24.24 -9.03 22.98
N GLU A 38 23.03 -8.47 22.93
CA GLU A 38 21.88 -8.86 23.75
C GLU A 38 20.66 -9.17 22.85
N PRO A 39 19.91 -10.26 23.15
CA PRO A 39 18.75 -10.63 22.34
C PRO A 39 17.72 -9.51 22.22
N CYS A 40 17.46 -9.07 20.98
CA CYS A 40 16.45 -8.07 20.69
C CYS A 40 15.17 -8.72 20.16
N VAL A 41 14.05 -8.61 20.89
CA VAL A 41 12.75 -9.13 20.43
C VAL A 41 12.37 -8.53 19.09
N CYS A 42 11.91 -9.36 18.14
CA CYS A 42 11.55 -8.91 16.80
C CYS A 42 10.47 -7.80 16.85
N PRO A 43 10.78 -6.53 16.48
CA PRO A 43 9.84 -5.43 16.69
C PRO A 43 8.55 -5.56 15.89
N GLN A 44 8.60 -6.26 14.75
CA GLN A 44 7.44 -6.45 13.90
C GLN A 44 6.45 -7.48 14.45
N THR A 45 6.91 -8.50 15.19
CA THR A 45 6.03 -9.57 15.71
C THR A 45 5.18 -9.11 16.90
N ILE A 46 5.68 -8.13 17.65
CA ILE A 46 5.00 -7.52 18.81
C ILE A 46 4.16 -6.29 18.46
N SER A 47 4.28 -5.76 17.24
CA SER A 47 3.62 -4.53 16.82
C SER A 47 2.34 -4.78 15.99
N TYR A 48 1.37 -3.87 16.13
CA TYR A 48 0.23 -3.73 15.20
C TYR A 48 0.49 -2.70 14.10
N SER A 49 1.69 -2.13 14.05
CA SER A 49 2.12 -1.26 12.95
C SER A 49 3.10 -1.99 12.04
N LEU A 50 3.02 -1.73 10.75
CA LEU A 50 4.04 -2.18 9.79
C LEU A 50 5.26 -1.25 9.88
N LEU A 51 6.18 -1.55 10.80
CA LEU A 51 7.34 -0.70 11.15
C LEU A 51 8.65 -1.20 10.54
N CYS A 52 8.79 -2.51 10.36
CA CYS A 52 10.04 -3.10 9.89
C CYS A 52 10.20 -2.92 8.37
N ARG A 53 11.15 -2.08 7.97
CA ARG A 53 11.46 -1.82 6.54
C ARG A 53 11.95 -3.06 5.81
N TYR A 54 12.76 -3.90 6.48
CA TYR A 54 13.21 -5.16 5.90
C TYR A 54 12.03 -6.10 5.62
N PHE A 55 11.17 -6.33 6.61
CA PHE A 55 9.96 -7.14 6.43
C PHE A 55 9.10 -6.60 5.29
N ARG A 56 8.82 -5.29 5.27
CA ARG A 56 8.00 -4.64 4.24
C ARG A 56 8.53 -4.86 2.81
N ASN A 57 9.85 -4.79 2.61
CA ASN A 57 10.44 -4.76 1.27
C ASN A 57 10.96 -6.11 0.80
N ALA A 58 11.44 -6.96 1.71
CA ALA A 58 12.10 -8.22 1.36
C ALA A 58 11.24 -9.46 1.67
N VAL A 59 10.38 -9.40 2.68
CA VAL A 59 9.64 -10.58 3.16
C VAL A 59 8.17 -10.54 2.77
N LEU A 60 7.48 -9.43 3.05
CA LEU A 60 6.06 -9.25 2.79
C LEU A 60 5.67 -9.46 1.31
N PRO A 61 6.45 -9.01 0.31
CA PRO A 61 6.11 -9.24 -1.10
C PRO A 61 6.10 -10.72 -1.51
N ALA A 62 6.73 -11.62 -0.74
CA ALA A 62 6.65 -13.05 -0.98
C ALA A 62 5.23 -13.60 -0.78
N GLU A 63 4.39 -12.92 0.00
CA GLU A 63 2.97 -13.24 0.12
C GLU A 63 2.09 -12.15 -0.53
N LYS A 64 1.78 -12.37 -1.81
CA LYS A 64 1.14 -11.38 -2.69
C LYS A 64 -0.23 -10.93 -2.19
N GLU A 65 -1.02 -11.86 -1.68
CA GLU A 65 -2.37 -11.56 -1.19
C GLU A 65 -2.33 -10.69 0.07
N LEU A 66 -1.45 -11.01 1.01
CA LEU A 66 -1.29 -10.23 2.24
C LEU A 66 -0.74 -8.83 1.92
N TYR A 67 0.20 -8.74 0.99
CA TYR A 67 0.74 -7.46 0.53
C TYR A 67 -0.39 -6.57 -0.03
N ALA A 68 -1.21 -7.09 -0.96
CA ALA A 68 -2.31 -6.33 -1.55
C ALA A 68 -3.37 -5.91 -0.51
N ASP A 69 -3.69 -6.80 0.44
CA ASP A 69 -4.63 -6.54 1.53
C ASP A 69 -4.14 -5.42 2.47
N ILE A 70 -2.88 -5.49 2.92
CA ILE A 70 -2.28 -4.48 3.81
C ILE A 70 -2.20 -3.12 3.14
N PHE A 71 -1.76 -3.06 1.88
CA PHE A 71 -1.65 -1.80 1.14
C PHE A 71 -2.97 -1.32 0.54
N LYS A 72 -4.08 -2.03 0.82
CA LYS A 72 -5.43 -1.73 0.31
C LYS A 72 -5.39 -1.43 -1.18
N GLN A 73 -4.67 -2.23 -1.97
CA GLN A 73 -4.71 -2.14 -3.43
C GLN A 73 -6.09 -2.62 -3.90
N ARG A 74 -7.10 -1.76 -3.72
CA ARG A 74 -8.45 -1.98 -4.19
C ARG A 74 -8.48 -1.69 -5.68
N THR A 75 -9.00 -2.63 -6.45
CA THR A 75 -9.26 -2.42 -7.87
C THR A 75 -10.62 -1.74 -8.05
N TYR A 76 -10.64 -0.61 -8.74
CA TYR A 76 -11.83 0.14 -9.13
C TYR A 76 -12.03 -0.01 -10.63
N HIS A 77 -13.26 0.17 -11.11
CA HIS A 77 -13.54 0.21 -12.55
C HIS A 77 -13.62 1.68 -13.01
N CYS A 78 -12.96 1.99 -14.13
CA CYS A 78 -12.96 3.34 -14.67
C CYS A 78 -14.36 3.73 -15.16
N ALA A 79 -14.86 4.89 -14.72
CA ALA A 79 -16.18 5.38 -15.13
C ALA A 79 -16.31 5.73 -16.63
N GLU A 80 -15.19 5.86 -17.37
CA GLU A 80 -15.20 6.19 -18.81
C GLU A 80 -15.09 4.94 -19.68
N CYS A 81 -14.18 4.00 -19.35
CA CYS A 81 -13.88 2.84 -20.20
C CYS A 81 -14.17 1.49 -19.55
N GLY A 82 -14.62 1.45 -18.29
CA GLY A 82 -14.88 0.22 -17.55
C GLY A 82 -13.63 -0.55 -17.11
N ALA A 83 -12.43 -0.23 -17.59
CA ALA A 83 -11.22 -0.97 -17.25
C ALA A 83 -10.92 -0.93 -15.73
N ALA A 84 -10.51 -2.07 -15.17
CA ALA A 84 -10.03 -2.15 -13.80
C ALA A 84 -8.71 -1.38 -13.62
N PHE A 85 -8.58 -0.67 -12.50
CA PHE A 85 -7.37 0.08 -12.14
C PHE A 85 -7.23 0.20 -10.62
N VAL A 86 -6.02 0.42 -10.12
CA VAL A 86 -5.77 0.77 -8.70
C VAL A 86 -5.78 2.29 -8.57
N PRO A 87 -6.68 2.89 -7.77
CA PRO A 87 -6.72 4.33 -7.61
C PRO A 87 -5.64 4.83 -6.65
N ASN A 88 -5.14 6.04 -6.89
CA ASN A 88 -4.22 6.73 -5.97
C ASN A 88 -4.96 7.51 -4.87
N SER A 89 -6.29 7.57 -4.93
CA SER A 89 -7.16 8.23 -3.94
C SER A 89 -8.56 7.65 -4.02
N ASN A 90 -9.28 7.58 -2.89
CA ASN A 90 -10.69 7.16 -2.85
C ASN A 90 -11.63 8.03 -3.72
N ARG A 91 -11.20 9.23 -4.13
CA ARG A 91 -11.98 10.12 -5.01
C ARG A 91 -11.70 9.90 -6.50
N GLN A 92 -10.72 9.08 -6.87
CA GLN A 92 -10.32 8.87 -8.26
C GLN A 92 -11.35 8.01 -9.00
N LYS A 93 -11.97 8.57 -10.05
CA LYS A 93 -13.02 7.92 -10.85
C LYS A 93 -12.52 7.30 -12.16
N TYR A 94 -11.37 7.74 -12.64
CA TYR A 94 -10.85 7.38 -13.97
C TYR A 94 -9.48 6.72 -13.89
N CYS A 95 -9.23 5.76 -14.77
CA CYS A 95 -7.88 5.23 -15.00
C CYS A 95 -6.96 6.33 -15.56
N LEU A 96 -5.65 6.10 -15.54
CA LEU A 96 -4.65 7.10 -15.91
C LEU A 96 -4.84 7.66 -17.33
N SER A 97 -5.23 6.83 -18.29
CA SER A 97 -5.44 7.24 -19.67
C SER A 97 -6.72 8.07 -19.84
N CYS A 98 -7.83 7.64 -19.23
CA CYS A 98 -9.12 8.35 -19.30
C CYS A 98 -9.11 9.65 -18.49
N SER A 99 -8.45 9.69 -17.33
CA SER A 99 -8.31 10.90 -16.51
C SER A 99 -7.74 12.07 -17.31
N LYS A 100 -6.65 11.85 -18.06
CA LYS A 100 -6.04 12.87 -18.91
C LYS A 100 -6.99 13.40 -19.99
N LYS A 101 -7.78 12.50 -20.60
CA LYS A 101 -8.77 12.87 -21.64
C LYS A 101 -9.89 13.72 -21.04
N VAL A 102 -10.47 13.28 -19.93
CA VAL A 102 -11.57 13.96 -19.24
C VAL A 102 -11.13 15.34 -18.74
N HIS A 103 -9.97 15.45 -18.08
CA HIS A 103 -9.46 16.74 -17.61
C HIS A 103 -9.23 17.74 -18.74
N ARG A 104 -8.70 17.29 -19.89
CA ARG A 104 -8.54 18.14 -21.07
C ARG A 104 -9.87 18.60 -21.64
N ARG A 105 -10.87 17.71 -21.72
CA ARG A 105 -12.24 18.06 -22.18
C ARG A 105 -12.86 19.12 -21.27
N GLN A 106 -12.81 18.91 -19.95
CA GLN A 106 -13.33 19.85 -18.95
C GLN A 106 -12.63 21.22 -19.00
N LYS A 107 -11.29 21.24 -19.13
CA LYS A 107 -10.52 22.48 -19.25
C LYS A 107 -10.91 23.27 -20.50
N ASN A 108 -11.04 22.59 -21.65
CA ASN A 108 -11.44 23.22 -22.90
C ASN A 108 -12.86 23.77 -22.85
N GLU A 109 -13.79 23.01 -22.26
CA GLU A 109 -15.19 23.45 -22.10
C GLU A 109 -15.29 24.67 -21.17
N SER A 110 -14.58 24.66 -20.04
CA SER A 110 -14.53 25.80 -19.13
C SER A 110 -13.95 27.06 -19.79
N ALA A 111 -12.88 26.91 -20.58
CA ALA A 111 -12.29 28.03 -21.31
C ALA A 111 -13.24 28.59 -22.39
N ARG A 112 -14.04 27.73 -23.05
CA ARG A 112 -15.07 28.18 -24.00
C ARG A 112 -16.18 28.97 -23.31
N LYS A 113 -16.69 28.50 -22.18
CA LYS A 113 -17.72 29.20 -21.39
C LYS A 113 -17.24 30.59 -20.94
N ARG A 114 -16.03 30.67 -20.37
CA ARG A 114 -15.42 31.96 -19.97
C ARG A 114 -15.28 32.98 -21.09
N LYS A 115 -15.10 32.53 -22.34
CA LYS A 115 -15.02 33.43 -23.51
C LYS A 115 -16.40 33.83 -24.05
N ALA A 116 -17.44 33.06 -23.76
CA ALA A 116 -18.80 33.37 -24.16
C ALA A 116 -19.49 34.30 -23.14
N ASP A 117 -19.07 34.22 -21.87
CA ASP A 117 -19.58 35.05 -20.76
C ASP A 117 -18.87 36.43 -20.67
N ASN A 118 -17.91 36.72 -21.55
CA ASN A 118 -17.10 37.95 -21.59
C ASN A 118 -17.23 38.65 -22.93
#